data_AF-A0A560LBN8-F1
#
_entry.id   AF-A0A560LBN8-F1
#
_cell.length_a   1.000
_cell.length_b   1.000
_cell.length_c   1.000
_cell.angle_alpha   90.00
_cell.angle_beta   90.00
_cell.angle_gamma   90.00
#
_symmetry.space_group_name_H-M   'P 1'
#
loop_
_entity.id
_entity.type
_entity.pdbx_description
1 polymer ?
#
loop_
_entity_poly.entity_id
_entity_poly.type
_entity_poly.pdbx_seq_one_letter_code
_entity_poly.pdbx_strand_id
1 'polypeptide(L)'
;MIDKREILDLAAQTSLNPHVIEKDYVLGWMLAGIYAHEELADNWIFKGGTCLKKCFFETYRFSEDLDFTLRNEAHLDEAFLRRVFAEIGGWIYDETGIEIPADQQEFEILKNPRGNLSCQGKISYKGPVSPTRSLPRVKLDLTADERVVLPPETVEIFHPYSDAPEEGIEVLAYDYVEAFAEKFRALAERTRPRDLYDVVNLYRNADARPEQQQFVTVLREKCAFKGIQLPQLVDIEPHRGDVEAGWSGMLNHQLPALLPIASFWDALPEIFRWLHGQVAAPVLPTMPLLGGAGAEAIRERIVGLPPGSHGQTFIETIRFAAANRLLVNLHYRDQQGKRSTRAIEAYSLRRSRAGDVLLMAVRADSGQPRSYRLDSILGVSQTQTTFSPRYPIELTPTGPQSIPLTSRPVGVVLPRASTRRRSRASSSGPTYVFRCTICGKLFERKSHDSTLRPHKNRAGYQCYGTYGTYVRTK
;
A
#
# COMPACT_ATOMS: atom_id res chain seq x y z
N MET A 1 6.02 18.45 4.39
CA MET A 1 4.62 18.08 4.09
C MET A 1 4.43 18.25 2.62
N ILE A 2 3.90 17.24 1.93
CA ILE A 2 3.44 17.41 0.55
C ILE A 2 2.36 18.47 0.41
N ASP A 3 2.23 19.02 -0.80
CA ASP A 3 1.21 20.00 -1.13
C ASP A 3 -0.18 19.35 -1.15
N LYS A 4 -1.19 20.06 -0.63
CA LYS A 4 -2.60 19.64 -0.73
C LYS A 4 -3.01 19.31 -2.17
N ARG A 5 -2.48 20.04 -3.15
CA ARG A 5 -2.74 19.81 -4.58
C ARG A 5 -2.31 18.41 -5.03
N GLU A 6 -1.20 17.89 -4.51
CA GLU A 6 -0.73 16.54 -4.86
C GLU A 6 -1.76 15.47 -4.44
N ILE A 7 -2.31 15.59 -3.22
CA ILE A 7 -3.38 14.70 -2.74
C ILE A 7 -4.62 14.80 -3.62
N LEU A 8 -5.04 16.01 -4.01
CA LEU A 8 -6.22 16.23 -4.85
C LEU A 8 -6.02 15.68 -6.27
N ASP A 9 -4.84 15.87 -6.84
CA ASP A 9 -4.50 15.39 -8.17
C ASP A 9 -4.44 13.85 -8.20
N LEU A 10 -3.83 13.20 -7.20
CA LEU A 10 -3.85 11.74 -7.05
C LEU A 10 -5.27 11.20 -6.84
N ALA A 11 -6.07 11.86 -6.00
CA ALA A 11 -7.46 11.47 -5.76
C ALA A 11 -8.29 11.51 -7.06
N ALA A 12 -8.12 12.55 -7.87
CA ALA A 12 -8.77 12.65 -9.18
C ALA A 12 -8.29 11.56 -10.15
N GLN A 13 -6.98 11.29 -10.21
CA GLN A 13 -6.41 10.25 -11.09
C GLN A 13 -6.90 8.84 -10.73
N THR A 14 -7.03 8.55 -9.45
CA THR A 14 -7.46 7.24 -8.92
C THR A 14 -8.97 7.10 -8.78
N SER A 15 -9.74 8.18 -9.01
CA SER A 15 -11.19 8.24 -8.75
C SER A 15 -11.56 7.90 -7.30
N LEU A 16 -10.75 8.34 -6.34
CA LEU A 16 -10.95 8.11 -4.90
C LEU A 16 -11.22 9.41 -4.15
N ASN A 17 -11.78 9.28 -2.94
CA ASN A 17 -11.94 10.42 -2.05
C ASN A 17 -10.55 10.92 -1.59
N PRO A 18 -10.27 12.25 -1.61
CA PRO A 18 -9.01 12.82 -1.10
C PRO A 18 -8.61 12.35 0.29
N HIS A 19 -9.58 12.10 1.19
CA HIS A 19 -9.30 11.58 2.53
C HIS A 19 -8.72 10.15 2.52
N VAL A 20 -9.05 9.33 1.53
CA VAL A 20 -8.48 7.98 1.37
C VAL A 20 -7.00 8.09 0.95
N ILE A 21 -6.69 9.01 0.03
CA ILE A 21 -5.31 9.26 -0.42
C ILE A 21 -4.46 9.87 0.69
N GLU A 22 -5.00 10.84 1.45
CA GLU A 22 -4.32 11.40 2.62
C GLU A 22 -4.05 10.32 3.67
N LYS A 23 -5.02 9.44 3.94
CA LYS A 23 -4.84 8.38 4.92
C LYS A 23 -3.77 7.39 4.47
N ASP A 24 -3.72 7.01 3.20
CA ASP A 24 -2.65 6.18 2.64
C ASP A 24 -1.25 6.82 2.79
N TYR A 25 -1.16 8.14 2.57
CA TYR A 25 0.04 8.94 2.78
C TYR A 25 0.50 8.91 4.24
N VAL A 26 -0.41 9.18 5.17
CA VAL A 26 -0.11 9.22 6.60
C VAL A 26 0.25 7.81 7.13
N LEU A 27 -0.39 6.75 6.61
CA LEU A 27 -0.03 5.37 6.93
C LEU A 27 1.43 5.05 6.54
N GLY A 28 1.91 5.55 5.40
CA GLY A 28 3.30 5.36 4.98
C GLY A 28 4.30 5.99 5.96
N TRP A 29 4.04 7.21 6.41
CA TRP A 29 4.88 7.90 7.39
C TRP A 29 4.79 7.31 8.81
N MET A 30 3.62 6.81 9.22
CA MET A 30 3.52 6.06 10.48
C MET A 30 4.30 4.75 10.43
N LEU A 31 4.28 4.04 9.31
CA LEU A 31 5.11 2.85 9.12
C LEU A 31 6.61 3.18 9.18
N ALA A 32 7.02 4.28 8.53
CA ALA A 32 8.40 4.78 8.62
C ALA A 32 8.80 5.07 10.08
N GLY A 33 7.93 5.76 10.83
CA GLY A 33 8.19 6.10 12.23
C GLY A 33 8.25 4.86 13.14
N ILE A 34 7.36 3.89 12.95
CA ILE A 34 7.37 2.62 13.70
C ILE A 34 8.66 1.84 13.41
N TYR A 35 9.08 1.75 12.15
CA TYR A 35 10.29 1.01 11.78
C TYR A 35 11.59 1.75 12.15
N ALA A 36 11.57 3.07 12.20
CA ALA A 36 12.71 3.87 12.67
C ALA A 36 12.89 3.83 14.19
N HIS A 37 11.87 3.45 14.95
CA HIS A 37 11.91 3.44 16.41
C HIS A 37 12.63 2.19 16.94
N GLU A 38 13.75 2.38 17.65
CA GLU A 38 14.66 1.29 18.08
C GLU A 38 13.97 0.19 18.90
N GLU A 39 13.01 0.54 19.77
CA GLU A 39 12.27 -0.45 20.57
C GLU A 39 11.28 -1.28 19.74
N LEU A 40 10.79 -0.78 18.59
CA LEU A 40 9.71 -1.40 17.82
C LEU A 40 10.21 -2.15 16.59
N ALA A 41 11.25 -1.65 15.91
CA ALA A 41 11.71 -2.09 14.58
C ALA A 41 11.86 -3.62 14.44
N ASP A 42 12.49 -4.27 15.43
CA ASP A 42 12.72 -5.72 15.41
C ASP A 42 11.62 -6.53 16.10
N ASN A 43 10.66 -5.87 16.76
CA ASN A 43 9.64 -6.49 17.61
C ASN A 43 8.23 -6.45 17.00
N TRP A 44 7.98 -5.58 16.03
CA TRP A 44 6.67 -5.35 15.43
C TRP A 44 6.68 -5.83 13.99
N ILE A 45 5.88 -6.86 13.70
CA ILE A 45 5.80 -7.44 12.37
C ILE A 45 4.51 -7.01 11.69
N PHE A 46 4.63 -6.22 10.63
CA PHE A 46 3.52 -5.64 9.89
C PHE A 46 2.76 -6.69 9.07
N LYS A 47 1.42 -6.64 9.15
CA LYS A 47 0.55 -7.63 8.50
C LYS A 47 -0.78 -7.02 8.05
N GLY A 48 -1.72 -7.89 7.66
CA GLY A 48 -3.09 -7.49 7.34
C GLY A 48 -3.24 -6.88 5.94
N GLY A 49 -4.37 -6.21 5.71
CA GLY A 49 -4.72 -5.68 4.39
C GLY A 49 -3.83 -4.53 3.92
N THR A 50 -3.40 -3.68 4.85
CA THR A 50 -2.52 -2.53 4.54
C THR A 50 -1.11 -3.01 4.22
N CYS A 51 -0.63 -4.08 4.86
CA CYS A 51 0.63 -4.75 4.50
C CYS A 51 0.57 -5.31 3.07
N LEU A 52 -0.50 -6.00 2.71
CA LEU A 52 -0.70 -6.49 1.33
C LEU A 52 -0.67 -5.35 0.31
N LYS A 53 -1.36 -4.25 0.59
CA LYS A 53 -1.40 -3.11 -0.32
C LYS A 53 -0.04 -2.42 -0.46
N LYS A 54 0.62 -2.16 0.66
CA LYS A 54 1.85 -1.36 0.68
C LYS A 54 3.10 -2.15 0.32
N CYS A 55 3.18 -3.44 0.65
CA CYS A 55 4.39 -4.24 0.41
C CYS A 55 4.31 -5.09 -0.86
N PHE A 56 3.11 -5.53 -1.27
CA PHE A 56 2.97 -6.57 -2.29
C PHE A 56 2.12 -6.18 -3.50
N PHE A 57 1.00 -5.45 -3.31
CA PHE A 57 0.02 -5.20 -4.37
C PHE A 57 -0.57 -3.78 -4.33
N GLU A 58 -0.13 -2.95 -5.27
CA GLU A 58 -0.60 -1.58 -5.40
C GLU A 58 -2.13 -1.47 -5.64
N THR A 59 -2.65 -2.27 -6.57
CA THR A 59 -4.06 -2.25 -7.01
C THR A 59 -5.01 -2.95 -6.03
N TYR A 60 -4.49 -3.35 -4.87
CA TYR A 60 -5.31 -3.93 -3.82
C TYR A 60 -6.23 -2.88 -3.21
N ARG A 61 -7.37 -3.36 -2.68
CA ARG A 61 -8.34 -2.49 -2.01
C ARG A 61 -7.68 -1.66 -0.91
N PHE A 62 -8.16 -0.43 -0.72
CA PHE A 62 -7.68 0.42 0.35
C PHE A 62 -8.03 -0.18 1.71
N SER A 63 -7.04 -0.17 2.59
CA SER A 63 -7.17 -0.54 3.98
C SER A 63 -6.68 0.63 4.82
N GLU A 64 -7.37 0.85 5.92
CA GLU A 64 -7.26 2.07 6.72
C GLU A 64 -6.63 1.83 8.10
N ASP A 65 -6.33 0.56 8.39
CA ASP A 65 -5.91 0.06 9.69
C ASP A 65 -4.45 -0.42 9.60
N LEU A 66 -3.69 -0.33 10.69
CA LEU A 66 -2.36 -0.87 10.82
C LEU A 66 -2.40 -2.11 11.72
N ASP A 67 -2.17 -3.28 11.16
CA ASP A 67 -2.16 -4.55 11.90
C ASP A 67 -0.73 -5.00 12.16
N PHE A 68 -0.39 -5.35 13.40
CA PHE A 68 0.91 -5.92 13.75
C PHE A 68 0.79 -7.16 14.61
N THR A 69 1.68 -8.12 14.35
CA THR A 69 2.01 -9.18 15.32
C THR A 69 3.26 -8.78 16.09
N LEU A 70 3.18 -8.80 17.41
CA LEU A 70 4.26 -8.43 18.30
C LEU A 70 5.06 -9.67 18.72
N ARG A 71 6.39 -9.57 18.66
CA ARG A 71 7.32 -10.57 19.22
C ARG A 71 7.49 -10.44 20.74
N ASN A 72 7.29 -9.23 21.25
CA ASN A 72 7.38 -8.91 22.68
C ASN A 72 6.01 -8.53 23.22
N GLU A 73 5.37 -9.42 23.98
CA GLU A 73 4.06 -9.17 24.60
C GLU A 73 4.11 -7.99 25.59
N ALA A 74 5.27 -7.69 26.20
CA ALA A 74 5.42 -6.58 27.13
C ALA A 74 5.19 -5.19 26.48
N HIS A 75 5.16 -5.11 25.15
CA HIS A 75 4.78 -3.89 24.42
C HIS A 75 3.27 -3.64 24.41
N LEU A 76 2.44 -4.62 24.83
CA LEU A 76 1.00 -4.43 25.05
C LEU A 76 0.75 -3.76 26.40
N ASP A 77 1.32 -2.58 26.58
CA ASP A 77 1.21 -1.75 27.77
C ASP A 77 0.86 -0.32 27.35
N GLU A 78 -0.17 0.26 28.00
CA GLU A 78 -0.68 1.58 27.61
C GLU A 78 0.37 2.69 27.80
N ALA A 79 1.13 2.67 28.90
CA ALA A 79 2.11 3.71 29.18
C ALA A 79 3.29 3.64 28.20
N PHE A 80 3.74 2.44 27.87
CA PHE A 80 4.70 2.19 26.80
C PHE A 80 4.21 2.73 25.46
N LEU A 81 3.00 2.34 25.04
CA LEU A 81 2.43 2.74 23.75
C LEU A 81 2.27 4.27 23.64
N ARG A 82 1.77 4.93 24.69
CA ARG A 82 1.65 6.40 24.72
C ARG A 82 3.00 7.10 24.57
N ARG A 83 4.04 6.59 25.22
CA ARG A 83 5.39 7.15 25.11
C ARG A 83 5.93 7.01 23.69
N VAL A 84 5.98 5.79 23.15
CA VAL A 84 6.58 5.53 21.83
C VAL A 84 5.81 6.24 20.72
N PHE A 85 4.48 6.30 20.76
CA PHE A 85 3.69 7.01 19.75
C PHE A 85 3.74 8.54 19.89
N ALA A 86 4.04 9.09 21.07
CA ALA A 86 4.37 10.50 21.21
C ALA A 86 5.73 10.83 20.56
N GLU A 87 6.73 9.96 20.76
CA GLU A 87 8.05 10.08 20.14
C GLU A 87 7.97 9.96 18.60
N ILE A 88 7.26 8.94 18.10
CA ILE A 88 6.98 8.75 16.66
C ILE A 88 6.24 9.97 16.09
N GLY A 89 5.23 10.48 16.79
CA GLY A 89 4.48 11.66 16.35
C GLY A 89 5.36 12.91 16.22
N GLY A 90 6.29 13.10 17.15
CA GLY A 90 7.28 14.17 17.07
C GLY A 90 8.24 14.00 15.89
N TRP A 91 8.75 12.79 15.68
CA TRP A 91 9.62 12.48 14.54
C TRP A 91 8.92 12.70 13.20
N ILE A 92 7.69 12.22 13.04
CA ILE A 92 6.89 12.42 11.83
C ILE A 92 6.63 13.91 11.57
N TYR A 93 6.38 14.70 12.63
CA TYR A 93 6.22 16.14 12.49
C TYR A 93 7.50 16.82 12.01
N ASP A 94 8.67 16.41 12.48
CA ASP A 94 9.95 17.00 12.06
C ASP A 94 10.29 16.66 10.60
N GLU A 95 10.01 15.42 10.16
CA GLU A 95 10.25 14.99 8.77
C GLU A 95 9.23 15.58 7.79
N THR A 96 7.96 15.67 8.21
CA THR A 96 6.85 15.90 7.27
C THR A 96 5.95 17.07 7.65
N GLY A 97 5.92 17.50 8.90
CA GLY A 97 4.95 18.47 9.41
C GLY A 97 3.54 17.88 9.69
N ILE A 98 3.29 16.59 9.45
CA ILE A 98 2.03 15.94 9.86
C ILE A 98 1.95 16.00 11.39
N GLU A 99 0.84 16.51 11.93
CA GLU A 99 0.65 16.55 13.37
C GLU A 99 -0.03 15.25 13.84
N ILE A 100 0.55 14.59 14.84
CA ILE A 100 -0.04 13.43 15.54
C ILE A 100 -0.16 13.81 17.03
N PRO A 101 -1.28 14.40 17.46
CA PRO A 101 -1.41 14.92 18.82
C PRO A 101 -1.38 13.81 19.86
N ALA A 102 -0.42 13.86 20.79
CA ALA A 102 -0.24 12.84 21.83
C ALA A 102 -1.45 12.72 22.78
N ASP A 103 -2.18 13.81 22.98
CA ASP A 103 -3.42 13.88 23.77
C ASP A 103 -4.64 13.26 23.05
N GLN A 104 -4.52 12.94 21.76
CA GLN A 104 -5.57 12.29 20.94
C GLN A 104 -5.17 10.90 20.45
N GLN A 105 -4.33 10.22 21.24
CA GLN A 105 -3.99 8.81 21.11
C GLN A 105 -4.79 8.00 22.15
N GLU A 106 -5.57 7.04 21.68
CA GLU A 106 -6.31 6.09 22.52
C GLU A 106 -5.66 4.71 22.34
N PHE A 107 -5.38 4.00 23.44
CA PHE A 107 -4.93 2.60 23.41
C PHE A 107 -5.76 1.81 24.41
N GLU A 108 -6.42 0.77 23.93
CA GLU A 108 -7.26 -0.10 24.74
C GLU A 108 -6.63 -1.50 24.76
N ILE A 109 -6.15 -1.94 25.94
CA ILE A 109 -5.61 -3.28 26.13
C ILE A 109 -6.76 -4.24 26.43
N LEU A 110 -6.90 -5.26 25.59
CA LEU A 110 -8.00 -6.21 25.62
C LEU A 110 -7.46 -7.64 25.76
N LYS A 111 -8.23 -8.50 26.41
CA LYS A 111 -8.01 -9.95 26.35
C LYS A 111 -8.91 -10.56 25.28
N ASN A 112 -8.31 -11.36 24.42
CA ASN A 112 -9.06 -12.11 23.43
C ASN A 112 -9.79 -13.32 24.09
N PRO A 113 -10.66 -14.05 23.37
CA PRO A 113 -11.38 -15.19 23.93
C PRO A 113 -10.50 -16.33 24.48
N ARG A 114 -9.20 -16.37 24.11
CA ARG A 114 -8.22 -17.33 24.61
C ARG A 114 -7.45 -16.83 25.83
N GLY A 115 -7.76 -15.63 26.32
CA GLY A 115 -7.14 -15.00 27.48
C GLY A 115 -5.86 -14.21 27.18
N ASN A 116 -5.41 -14.17 25.93
CA ASN A 116 -4.16 -13.50 25.53
C ASN A 116 -4.38 -12.01 25.27
N LEU A 117 -3.34 -11.21 25.46
CA LEU A 117 -3.41 -9.76 25.32
C LEU A 117 -3.43 -9.33 23.85
N SER A 118 -4.14 -8.24 23.60
CA SER A 118 -4.18 -7.50 22.34
C SER A 118 -4.38 -6.02 22.64
N CYS A 119 -4.09 -5.14 21.69
CA CYS A 119 -4.36 -3.71 21.81
C CYS A 119 -5.12 -3.21 20.60
N GLN A 120 -6.15 -2.40 20.85
CA GLN A 120 -6.78 -1.54 19.84
C GLN A 120 -6.38 -0.09 20.10
N GLY A 121 -5.62 0.48 19.18
CA GLY A 121 -5.20 1.87 19.18
C GLY A 121 -6.01 2.72 18.21
N LYS A 122 -6.24 3.99 18.55
CA LYS A 122 -6.72 5.01 17.63
C LYS A 122 -5.80 6.22 17.72
N ILE A 123 -5.15 6.53 16.60
CA ILE A 123 -4.15 7.58 16.50
C ILE A 123 -4.72 8.67 15.60
N SER A 124 -5.05 9.82 16.20
CA SER A 124 -5.54 10.97 15.45
C SER A 124 -4.39 11.68 14.74
N TYR A 125 -4.64 12.20 13.55
CA TYR A 125 -3.64 12.93 12.78
C TYR A 125 -4.24 14.16 12.08
N LYS A 126 -3.36 15.09 11.70
CA LYS A 126 -3.71 16.24 10.86
C LYS A 126 -2.74 16.33 9.70
N GLY A 127 -3.23 15.97 8.53
CA GLY A 127 -2.53 16.03 7.25
C GLY A 127 -2.90 17.25 6.39
N PRO A 128 -2.49 17.26 5.10
CA PRO A 128 -2.69 18.36 4.16
C PRO A 128 -4.16 18.74 3.86
N VAL A 129 -5.09 17.79 3.89
CA VAL A 129 -6.53 17.94 3.60
C VAL A 129 -7.42 17.63 4.81
N SER A 130 -6.83 17.28 5.96
CA SER A 130 -7.57 16.99 7.17
C SER A 130 -8.45 18.18 7.62
N PRO A 131 -9.68 17.91 8.12
CA PRO A 131 -10.53 18.95 8.70
C PRO A 131 -9.92 19.52 9.99
N THR A 132 -10.32 20.73 10.36
CA THR A 132 -9.75 21.45 11.52
C THR A 132 -10.31 21.01 12.88
N ARG A 133 -11.49 20.39 12.95
CA ARG A 133 -12.17 20.07 14.22
C ARG A 133 -12.29 18.59 14.55
N SER A 134 -12.46 17.72 13.55
CA SER A 134 -12.65 16.28 13.75
C SER A 134 -11.55 15.54 13.02
N LEU A 135 -10.41 15.40 13.70
CA LEU A 135 -9.22 14.82 13.10
C LEU A 135 -9.50 13.37 12.68
N PRO A 136 -9.10 12.97 11.45
CA PRO A 136 -9.14 11.59 11.04
C PRO A 136 -8.23 10.73 11.94
N ARG A 137 -8.53 9.44 11.99
CA ARG A 137 -7.83 8.48 12.84
C ARG A 137 -7.31 7.32 12.02
N VAL A 138 -6.12 6.85 12.33
CA VAL A 138 -5.65 5.51 11.96
C VAL A 138 -5.92 4.57 13.13
N LYS A 139 -6.48 3.40 12.81
CA LYS A 139 -6.63 2.32 13.78
C LYS A 139 -5.36 1.49 13.79
N LEU A 140 -4.96 1.07 14.97
CA LEU A 140 -3.80 0.22 15.19
C LEU A 140 -4.28 -1.03 15.92
N ASP A 141 -4.09 -2.19 15.31
CA ASP A 141 -4.45 -3.48 15.90
C ASP A 141 -3.17 -4.26 16.21
N LEU A 142 -2.91 -4.51 17.49
CA LEU A 142 -1.71 -5.23 17.95
C LEU A 142 -2.10 -6.54 18.60
N THR A 143 -1.40 -7.61 18.27
CA THR A 143 -1.57 -8.92 18.91
C THR A 143 -0.22 -9.57 19.18
N ALA A 144 -0.03 -10.16 20.35
CA ALA A 144 1.08 -11.09 20.61
C ALA A 144 0.65 -12.56 20.42
N ASP A 145 -0.62 -12.79 20.07
CA ASP A 145 -1.26 -14.11 19.99
C ASP A 145 -1.49 -14.54 18.54
N GLU A 146 -0.39 -14.67 17.79
CA GLU A 146 -0.41 -15.17 16.42
C GLU A 146 0.82 -16.03 16.12
N ARG A 147 0.61 -17.13 15.38
CA ARG A 147 1.70 -17.99 14.93
C ARG A 147 2.27 -17.41 13.64
N VAL A 148 3.49 -16.90 13.75
CA VAL A 148 4.35 -16.55 12.62
C VAL A 148 5.13 -17.79 12.20
N VAL A 149 4.84 -18.36 11.02
CA VAL A 149 5.43 -19.62 10.56
C VAL A 149 6.71 -19.36 9.77
N LEU A 150 6.66 -18.43 8.82
CA LEU A 150 7.80 -18.02 8.01
C LEU A 150 8.54 -16.83 8.65
N PRO A 151 9.87 -16.73 8.47
CA PRO A 151 10.62 -15.59 8.97
C PRO A 151 10.08 -14.29 8.34
N PRO A 152 9.85 -13.23 9.14
CA PRO A 152 9.50 -11.92 8.62
C PRO A 152 10.57 -11.34 7.71
N GLU A 153 10.14 -10.54 6.74
CA GLU A 153 11.00 -9.93 5.74
C GLU A 153 11.06 -8.42 5.93
N THR A 154 12.23 -7.84 5.68
CA THR A 154 12.34 -6.39 5.51
C THR A 154 11.96 -6.06 4.08
N VAL A 155 10.87 -5.31 3.90
CA VAL A 155 10.34 -4.93 2.59
C VAL A 155 10.18 -3.42 2.52
N GLU A 156 10.55 -2.86 1.37
CA GLU A 156 10.24 -1.46 1.05
C GLU A 156 8.74 -1.33 0.78
N ILE A 157 8.11 -0.36 1.43
CA ILE A 157 6.70 -0.05 1.21
C ILE A 157 6.55 0.90 0.03
N PHE A 158 5.41 0.76 -0.61
CA PHE A 158 4.95 1.65 -1.63
C PHE A 158 4.45 2.98 -1.04
N HIS A 159 5.17 4.06 -1.30
CA HIS A 159 4.89 5.42 -0.83
C HIS A 159 5.17 6.47 -1.93
N PRO A 160 4.24 6.70 -2.87
CA PRO A 160 4.47 7.43 -4.12
C PRO A 160 4.26 8.94 -3.97
N TYR A 161 4.74 9.50 -2.88
CA TYR A 161 4.55 10.90 -2.56
C TYR A 161 5.86 11.65 -2.76
N SER A 162 5.77 12.91 -3.17
CA SER A 162 6.94 13.70 -3.54
C SER A 162 7.96 13.91 -2.42
N ASP A 163 7.55 13.72 -1.16
CA ASP A 163 8.42 13.80 0.02
C ASP A 163 8.96 12.44 0.51
N ALA A 164 8.77 11.36 -0.26
CA ALA A 164 9.36 10.07 0.06
C ALA A 164 10.89 10.20 0.27
N PRO A 165 11.45 9.59 1.34
CA PRO A 165 12.89 9.57 1.55
C PRO A 165 13.65 8.97 0.36
N GLU A 166 14.86 9.47 0.07
CA GLU A 166 15.69 8.95 -1.04
C GLU A 166 16.01 7.46 -0.91
N GLU A 167 16.13 6.96 0.32
CA GLU A 167 16.39 5.55 0.63
C GLU A 167 15.11 4.69 0.66
N GLY A 168 13.94 5.29 0.38
CA GLY A 168 12.64 4.63 0.50
C GLY A 168 12.16 4.53 1.95
N ILE A 169 11.05 3.81 2.15
CA ILE A 169 10.53 3.48 3.48
C ILE A 169 10.52 1.96 3.60
N GLU A 170 11.25 1.41 4.55
CA GLU A 170 11.25 -0.02 4.85
C GLU A 170 10.38 -0.35 6.07
N VAL A 171 9.91 -1.59 6.13
CA VAL A 171 9.20 -2.16 7.29
C VAL A 171 9.58 -3.62 7.49
N LEU A 172 9.48 -4.12 8.72
CA LEU A 172 9.48 -5.56 9.00
C LEU A 172 8.07 -6.10 8.82
N ALA A 173 7.83 -6.94 7.82
CA ALA A 173 6.51 -7.45 7.47
C ALA A 173 6.44 -8.98 7.44
N TYR A 174 5.21 -9.50 7.40
CA TYR A 174 4.97 -10.89 7.02
C TYR A 174 5.50 -11.16 5.61
N ASP A 175 6.08 -12.34 5.43
CA ASP A 175 6.25 -12.93 4.11
C ASP A 175 4.89 -13.01 3.37
N TYR A 176 4.93 -13.00 2.03
CA TYR A 176 3.71 -13.03 1.23
C TYR A 176 2.85 -14.30 1.47
N VAL A 177 3.48 -15.47 1.51
CA VAL A 177 2.82 -16.76 1.77
C VAL A 177 2.20 -16.77 3.16
N GLU A 178 2.92 -16.23 4.16
CA GLU A 178 2.43 -16.03 5.53
C GLU A 178 1.16 -15.15 5.55
N ALA A 179 1.19 -13.99 4.90
CA ALA A 179 0.06 -13.07 4.83
C ALA A 179 -1.13 -13.67 4.08
N PHE A 180 -0.89 -14.36 2.96
CA PHE A 180 -1.94 -15.03 2.20
C PHE A 180 -2.57 -16.17 2.99
N ALA A 181 -1.77 -17.00 3.67
CA ALA A 181 -2.29 -18.07 4.51
C ALA A 181 -3.16 -17.54 5.66
N GLU A 182 -2.79 -16.40 6.28
CA GLU A 182 -3.62 -15.76 7.30
C GLU A 182 -4.96 -15.25 6.74
N LYS A 183 -4.98 -14.70 5.52
CA LYS A 183 -6.22 -14.33 4.84
C LYS A 183 -7.09 -15.53 4.50
N PHE A 184 -6.48 -16.63 4.07
CA PHE A 184 -7.20 -17.87 3.76
C PHE A 184 -7.80 -18.49 5.03
N ARG A 185 -7.05 -18.51 6.13
CA ARG A 185 -7.57 -18.91 7.44
C ARG A 185 -8.75 -18.03 7.86
N ALA A 186 -8.61 -16.71 7.76
CA ALA A 186 -9.68 -15.78 8.10
C ALA A 186 -10.94 -15.99 7.25
N LEU A 187 -10.79 -16.30 5.95
CA LEU A 187 -11.93 -16.67 5.10
C LEU A 187 -12.68 -17.87 5.69
N ALA A 188 -11.98 -18.88 6.20
CA ALA A 188 -12.61 -20.06 6.80
C ALA A 188 -13.22 -19.80 8.19
N GLU A 189 -12.62 -18.91 8.99
CA GLU A 189 -13.10 -18.62 10.35
C GLU A 189 -14.37 -17.77 10.37
N ARG A 190 -14.49 -16.79 9.47
CA ARG A 190 -15.54 -15.76 9.53
C ARG A 190 -16.25 -15.47 8.22
N THR A 191 -15.76 -16.00 7.10
CA THR A 191 -16.35 -15.88 5.76
C THR A 191 -16.93 -14.50 5.44
N ARG A 192 -16.12 -13.45 5.51
CA ARG A 192 -16.57 -12.07 5.21
C ARG A 192 -16.26 -11.66 3.77
N PRO A 193 -17.03 -10.71 3.19
CA PRO A 193 -16.75 -10.13 1.86
C PRO A 193 -15.30 -9.74 1.60
N ARG A 194 -14.64 -9.12 2.58
CA ARG A 194 -13.23 -8.71 2.44
C ARG A 194 -12.30 -9.92 2.37
N ASP A 195 -12.57 -10.98 3.12
CA ASP A 195 -11.72 -12.19 3.08
C ASP A 195 -11.87 -12.91 1.75
N LEU A 196 -13.09 -12.98 1.21
CA LEU A 196 -13.34 -13.55 -0.11
C LEU A 196 -12.63 -12.74 -1.20
N TYR A 197 -12.78 -11.41 -1.17
CA TYR A 197 -12.06 -10.51 -2.06
C TYR A 197 -10.54 -10.73 -1.98
N ASP A 198 -10.02 -10.77 -0.75
CA ASP A 198 -8.60 -10.89 -0.46
C ASP A 198 -8.07 -12.23 -1.02
N VAL A 199 -8.65 -13.37 -0.63
CA VAL A 199 -8.20 -14.71 -1.05
C VAL A 199 -8.24 -14.88 -2.56
N VAL A 200 -9.34 -14.47 -3.20
CA VAL A 200 -9.49 -14.63 -4.66
C VAL A 200 -8.46 -13.81 -5.40
N ASN A 201 -8.24 -12.54 -5.02
CA ASN A 201 -7.29 -11.69 -5.72
C ASN A 201 -5.83 -12.08 -5.47
N LEU A 202 -5.50 -12.53 -4.26
CA LEU A 202 -4.18 -13.08 -3.95
C LEU A 202 -3.90 -14.35 -4.76
N TYR A 203 -4.88 -15.24 -4.89
CA TYR A 203 -4.77 -16.41 -5.76
C TYR A 203 -4.65 -16.06 -7.25
N ARG A 204 -5.42 -15.07 -7.72
CA ARG A 204 -5.45 -14.66 -9.14
C ARG A 204 -4.14 -14.03 -9.61
N ASN A 205 -3.33 -13.48 -8.70
CA ASN A 205 -2.02 -12.98 -9.04
C ASN A 205 -1.06 -14.15 -9.32
N ALA A 206 -1.00 -14.58 -10.58
CA ALA A 206 -0.21 -15.73 -10.99
C ALA A 206 1.30 -15.53 -10.79
N ASP A 207 1.80 -14.31 -10.94
CA ASP A 207 3.23 -13.98 -10.78
C ASP A 207 3.69 -14.13 -9.33
N ALA A 208 2.82 -13.76 -8.38
CA ALA A 208 3.11 -13.86 -6.95
C ALA A 208 2.60 -15.16 -6.31
N ARG A 209 1.77 -15.96 -7.00
CA ARG A 209 1.11 -17.13 -6.42
C ARG A 209 2.15 -18.07 -5.80
N PRO A 210 1.99 -18.45 -4.52
CA PRO A 210 2.97 -19.29 -3.86
C PRO A 210 2.96 -20.70 -4.43
N GLU A 211 4.08 -21.39 -4.24
CA GLU A 211 4.15 -22.84 -4.45
C GLU A 211 3.12 -23.53 -3.52
N GLN A 212 2.37 -24.47 -4.08
CA GLN A 212 1.18 -25.04 -3.45
C GLN A 212 1.53 -25.79 -2.15
N GLN A 213 2.59 -26.59 -2.15
CA GLN A 213 2.98 -27.43 -1.03
C GLN A 213 3.49 -26.59 0.16
N GLN A 214 4.27 -25.54 -0.13
CA GLN A 214 4.70 -24.54 0.83
C GLN A 214 3.49 -23.81 1.43
N PHE A 215 2.57 -23.31 0.59
CA PHE A 215 1.38 -22.60 1.05
C PHE A 215 0.52 -23.45 1.99
N VAL A 216 0.23 -24.70 1.61
CA VAL A 216 -0.56 -25.62 2.44
C VAL A 216 0.11 -25.90 3.78
N THR A 217 1.45 -25.99 3.81
CA THR A 217 2.21 -26.20 5.04
C THR A 217 2.02 -25.02 6.01
N VAL A 218 2.19 -23.80 5.51
CA VAL A 218 1.99 -22.57 6.31
C VAL A 218 0.55 -22.43 6.77
N LEU A 219 -0.42 -22.65 5.88
CA LEU A 219 -1.84 -22.58 6.22
C LEU A 219 -2.23 -23.60 7.28
N ARG A 220 -1.72 -24.84 7.20
CA ARG A 220 -2.00 -25.88 8.20
C ARG A 220 -1.50 -25.49 9.59
N GLU A 221 -0.29 -24.95 9.71
CA GLU A 221 0.26 -24.46 10.97
C GLU A 221 -0.60 -23.32 11.56
N LYS A 222 -1.02 -22.37 10.72
CA LYS A 222 -1.90 -21.27 11.14
C LYS A 222 -3.29 -21.74 11.56
N CYS A 223 -3.86 -22.71 10.86
CA CYS A 223 -5.15 -23.33 11.20
C CYS A 223 -5.06 -24.10 12.53
N ALA A 224 -4.03 -24.94 12.69
CA ALA A 224 -3.78 -25.70 13.91
C ALA A 224 -3.64 -24.79 15.14
N PHE A 225 -2.94 -23.66 14.99
CA PHE A 225 -2.81 -22.66 16.05
C PHE A 225 -4.15 -22.02 16.48
N LYS A 226 -5.13 -21.94 15.58
CA LYS A 226 -6.50 -21.48 15.90
C LYS A 226 -7.45 -22.63 16.25
N GLY A 227 -6.98 -23.88 16.23
CA GLY A 227 -7.80 -25.05 16.55
C GLY A 227 -8.79 -25.42 15.45
N ILE A 228 -8.56 -24.98 14.20
CA ILE A 228 -9.40 -25.33 13.05
C ILE A 228 -8.67 -26.29 12.11
N GLN A 229 -9.43 -27.06 11.35
CA GLN A 229 -8.88 -27.94 10.31
C GLN A 229 -8.51 -27.14 9.05
N LEU A 230 -7.82 -27.80 8.11
CA LEU A 230 -7.56 -27.20 6.80
C LEU A 230 -8.91 -26.93 6.11
N PRO A 231 -9.20 -25.68 5.71
CA PRO A 231 -10.52 -25.32 5.19
C PRO A 231 -10.90 -26.15 3.97
N GLN A 232 -12.17 -26.51 3.87
CA GLN A 232 -12.80 -27.13 2.71
C GLN A 232 -13.82 -26.17 2.09
N LEU A 233 -14.14 -26.37 0.81
CA LEU A 233 -15.17 -25.56 0.15
C LEU A 233 -16.54 -25.67 0.86
N VAL A 234 -16.89 -26.87 1.33
CA VAL A 234 -18.13 -27.15 2.07
C VAL A 234 -18.26 -26.34 3.37
N ASP A 235 -17.14 -25.88 3.95
CA ASP A 235 -17.15 -25.06 5.16
C ASP A 235 -17.57 -23.61 4.87
N ILE A 236 -17.38 -23.16 3.62
CA ILE A 236 -17.61 -21.77 3.18
C ILE A 236 -18.98 -21.62 2.52
N GLU A 237 -19.44 -22.63 1.79
CA GLU A 237 -20.69 -22.64 1.03
C GLU A 237 -21.92 -22.13 1.79
N PRO A 238 -22.15 -22.52 3.07
CA PRO A 238 -23.31 -22.06 3.84
C PRO A 238 -23.39 -20.54 4.03
N HIS A 239 -22.25 -19.84 3.98
CA HIS A 239 -22.15 -18.40 4.26
C HIS A 239 -22.36 -17.52 3.02
N ARG A 240 -22.68 -18.10 1.86
CA ARG A 240 -22.87 -17.36 0.60
C ARG A 240 -23.82 -16.18 0.74
N GLY A 241 -24.99 -16.41 1.35
CA GLY A 241 -26.01 -15.37 1.51
C GLY A 241 -25.52 -14.17 2.34
N ASP A 242 -24.78 -14.43 3.42
CA ASP A 242 -24.23 -13.38 4.29
C ASP A 242 -23.15 -12.56 3.57
N VAL A 243 -22.30 -13.23 2.78
CA VAL A 243 -21.30 -12.56 1.96
C VAL A 243 -21.94 -11.71 0.88
N GLU A 244 -22.96 -12.22 0.20
CA GLU A 244 -23.72 -11.47 -0.81
C GLU A 244 -24.39 -10.23 -0.21
N ALA A 245 -25.03 -10.36 0.95
CA ALA A 245 -25.65 -9.24 1.66
C ALA A 245 -24.62 -8.17 2.10
N GLY A 246 -23.43 -8.59 2.54
CA GLY A 246 -22.39 -7.68 3.03
C GLY A 246 -21.49 -7.07 1.95
N TRP A 247 -21.54 -7.58 0.71
CA TRP A 247 -20.54 -7.29 -0.34
C TRP A 247 -20.38 -5.79 -0.62
N SER A 248 -21.49 -5.10 -0.91
CA SER A 248 -21.48 -3.68 -1.24
C SER A 248 -21.04 -2.82 -0.04
N GLY A 249 -21.67 -3.02 1.12
CA GLY A 249 -21.40 -2.19 2.30
C GLY A 249 -19.94 -2.27 2.79
N MET A 250 -19.31 -3.44 2.69
CA MET A 250 -17.95 -3.64 3.18
C MET A 250 -16.84 -3.21 2.24
N LEU A 251 -17.09 -3.17 0.92
CA LEU A 251 -16.06 -2.96 -0.11
C LEU A 251 -16.22 -1.66 -0.92
N ASN A 252 -17.42 -1.09 -1.04
CA ASN A 252 -17.67 0.04 -1.95
C ASN A 252 -16.81 1.28 -1.67
N HIS A 253 -16.46 1.53 -0.41
CA HIS A 253 -15.60 2.66 -0.02
C HIS A 253 -14.08 2.35 -0.15
N GLN A 254 -13.73 1.10 -0.42
CA GLN A 254 -12.34 0.62 -0.47
C GLN A 254 -11.86 0.31 -1.89
N LEU A 255 -12.78 0.35 -2.87
CA LEU A 255 -12.54 0.01 -4.26
C LEU A 255 -12.93 1.18 -5.16
N PRO A 256 -12.21 1.42 -6.27
CA PRO A 256 -12.62 2.36 -7.31
C PRO A 256 -14.00 2.05 -7.91
N ALA A 257 -14.36 0.76 -7.98
CA ALA A 257 -15.72 0.32 -8.30
C ALA A 257 -16.05 -1.01 -7.62
N LEU A 258 -17.35 -1.19 -7.35
CA LEU A 258 -17.86 -2.43 -6.78
C LEU A 258 -17.84 -3.56 -7.83
N LEU A 259 -17.17 -4.65 -7.49
CA LEU A 259 -16.99 -5.78 -8.41
C LEU A 259 -18.18 -6.76 -8.33
N PRO A 260 -18.49 -7.51 -9.40
CA PRO A 260 -19.52 -8.55 -9.37
C PRO A 260 -19.10 -9.70 -8.46
N ILE A 261 -19.86 -9.96 -7.39
CA ILE A 261 -19.57 -11.03 -6.42
C ILE A 261 -19.50 -12.42 -7.07
N ALA A 262 -20.31 -12.69 -8.08
CA ALA A 262 -20.30 -13.98 -8.79
C ALA A 262 -18.89 -14.34 -9.30
N SER A 263 -18.14 -13.38 -9.84
CA SER A 263 -16.75 -13.60 -10.28
C SER A 263 -15.83 -14.06 -9.13
N PHE A 264 -16.10 -13.64 -7.90
CA PHE A 264 -15.32 -14.03 -6.73
C PHE A 264 -15.77 -15.39 -6.19
N TRP A 265 -17.08 -15.59 -6.05
CA TRP A 265 -17.64 -16.84 -5.53
C TRP A 265 -17.34 -18.03 -6.45
N ASP A 266 -17.52 -17.84 -7.76
CA ASP A 266 -17.32 -18.89 -8.77
C ASP A 266 -15.83 -19.27 -8.94
N ALA A 267 -14.91 -18.49 -8.37
CA ALA A 267 -13.48 -18.80 -8.34
C ALA A 267 -13.10 -19.80 -7.23
N LEU A 268 -13.92 -19.93 -6.17
CA LEU A 268 -13.60 -20.78 -5.02
C LEU A 268 -13.36 -22.26 -5.41
N PRO A 269 -14.15 -22.91 -6.28
CA PRO A 269 -13.88 -24.30 -6.66
C PRO A 269 -12.51 -24.52 -7.30
N GLU A 270 -12.01 -23.55 -8.08
CA GLU A 270 -10.65 -23.62 -8.64
C GLU A 270 -9.59 -23.47 -7.53
N ILE A 271 -9.78 -22.50 -6.64
CA ILE A 271 -8.88 -22.21 -5.53
C ILE A 271 -8.74 -23.42 -4.59
N PHE A 272 -9.85 -24.06 -4.23
CA PHE A 272 -9.83 -25.24 -3.36
C PHE A 272 -9.22 -26.46 -4.05
N ARG A 273 -9.49 -26.68 -5.34
CA ARG A 273 -8.78 -27.75 -6.06
C ARG A 273 -7.27 -27.48 -6.11
N TRP A 274 -6.83 -26.23 -6.30
CA TRP A 274 -5.41 -25.86 -6.20
C TRP A 274 -4.87 -26.14 -4.79
N LEU A 275 -5.59 -25.74 -3.74
CA LEU A 275 -5.23 -26.01 -2.35
C LEU A 275 -5.00 -27.51 -2.11
N HIS A 276 -5.80 -28.37 -2.74
CA HIS A 276 -5.68 -29.84 -2.66
C HIS A 276 -4.67 -30.47 -3.63
N GLY A 277 -3.93 -29.67 -4.41
CA GLY A 277 -2.99 -30.19 -5.42
C GLY A 277 -3.67 -30.87 -6.61
N GLN A 278 -4.96 -30.60 -6.83
CA GLN A 278 -5.80 -31.19 -7.89
C GLN A 278 -5.84 -30.34 -9.17
N VAL A 279 -5.11 -29.23 -9.23
CA VAL A 279 -5.06 -28.34 -10.40
C VAL A 279 -3.64 -28.23 -10.92
N ALA A 280 -3.42 -28.61 -12.17
CA ALA A 280 -2.32 -28.06 -12.95
C ALA A 280 -2.70 -26.63 -13.35
N ALA A 281 -1.89 -25.63 -12.98
CA ALA A 281 -2.16 -24.24 -13.35
C ALA A 281 -2.36 -24.15 -14.88
N PRO A 282 -3.46 -23.56 -15.37
CA PRO A 282 -3.69 -23.44 -16.80
C PRO A 282 -2.57 -22.59 -17.40
N VAL A 283 -1.77 -23.19 -18.29
CA VAL A 283 -0.74 -22.47 -19.04
C VAL A 283 -1.44 -21.69 -20.14
N LEU A 284 -1.67 -20.40 -19.88
CA LEU A 284 -2.21 -19.50 -20.89
C LEU A 284 -1.14 -19.21 -21.96
N PRO A 285 -1.49 -19.17 -23.25
CA PRO A 285 -0.54 -18.81 -24.30
C PRO A 285 -0.04 -17.37 -24.10
N THR A 286 1.16 -17.06 -24.62
CA THR A 286 1.66 -15.68 -24.65
C THR A 286 0.83 -14.83 -25.60
N MET A 287 0.50 -13.61 -25.20
CA MET A 287 -0.23 -12.68 -26.05
C MET A 287 0.61 -12.25 -27.27
N PRO A 288 0.05 -12.25 -28.50
CA PRO A 288 0.75 -11.73 -29.67
C PRO A 288 1.13 -10.25 -29.51
N LEU A 289 2.39 -9.90 -29.78
CA LEU A 289 2.87 -8.52 -29.77
C LEU A 289 2.48 -7.82 -31.07
N LEU A 290 1.65 -6.78 -30.96
CA LEU A 290 1.11 -6.01 -32.08
C LEU A 290 1.62 -4.57 -32.03
N GLY A 291 1.55 -3.86 -33.17
CA GLY A 291 1.90 -2.44 -33.22
C GLY A 291 3.39 -2.14 -32.95
N GLY A 292 4.28 -3.12 -33.12
CA GLY A 292 5.71 -2.97 -32.83
C GLY A 292 6.07 -2.98 -31.35
N ALA A 293 5.18 -3.51 -30.49
CA ALA A 293 5.42 -3.68 -29.06
C ALA A 293 6.66 -4.53 -28.77
N GLY A 294 7.47 -4.11 -27.80
CA GLY A 294 8.60 -4.86 -27.26
C GLY A 294 8.18 -6.08 -26.42
N ALA A 295 9.14 -6.96 -26.16
CA ALA A 295 8.94 -8.18 -25.39
C ALA A 295 8.77 -7.94 -23.88
N GLU A 296 9.26 -6.81 -23.37
CA GLU A 296 9.13 -6.45 -21.96
C GLU A 296 7.81 -5.72 -21.69
N ALA A 297 7.12 -6.15 -20.63
CA ALA A 297 5.94 -5.46 -20.12
C ALA A 297 6.37 -4.28 -19.23
N ILE A 298 5.73 -3.13 -19.40
CA ILE A 298 5.83 -1.97 -18.52
C ILE A 298 5.09 -2.31 -17.23
N ARG A 299 5.85 -2.49 -16.17
CA ARG A 299 5.31 -2.79 -14.83
C ARG A 299 5.44 -1.57 -13.90
N GLU A 300 6.14 -0.53 -14.32
CA GLU A 300 6.34 0.69 -13.54
C GLU A 300 5.04 1.45 -13.33
N ARG A 301 4.81 1.96 -12.11
CA ARG A 301 3.60 2.71 -11.77
C ARG A 301 3.45 3.98 -12.61
N ILE A 302 4.51 4.80 -12.66
CA ILE A 302 4.57 6.01 -13.48
C ILE A 302 5.17 5.64 -14.81
N VAL A 303 4.32 5.59 -15.84
CA VAL A 303 4.80 5.34 -17.17
C VAL A 303 5.28 6.66 -17.75
N GLY A 304 6.58 6.75 -18.06
CA GLY A 304 7.14 7.90 -18.76
C GLY A 304 6.41 8.12 -20.09
N LEU A 305 5.49 9.09 -20.11
CA LEU A 305 4.71 9.52 -21.26
C LEU A 305 5.14 10.95 -21.67
N PRO A 306 4.96 11.33 -22.94
CA PRO A 306 5.21 12.71 -23.37
C PRO A 306 4.41 13.74 -22.55
N PRO A 307 4.97 14.93 -22.27
CA PRO A 307 4.28 16.00 -21.58
C PRO A 307 2.92 16.34 -22.21
N GLY A 308 1.87 16.48 -21.39
CA GLY A 308 0.49 16.73 -21.86
C GLY A 308 -0.30 15.48 -22.23
N SER A 309 0.30 14.28 -22.14
CA SER A 309 -0.45 13.03 -22.27
C SER A 309 -1.38 12.82 -21.07
N HIS A 310 -2.64 12.52 -21.36
CA HIS A 310 -3.64 12.15 -20.35
C HIS A 310 -3.64 10.64 -20.11
N GLY A 311 -2.80 9.87 -20.81
CA GLY A 311 -2.81 8.41 -20.74
C GLY A 311 -2.53 7.86 -19.34
N GLN A 312 -1.71 8.56 -18.54
CA GLN A 312 -1.35 8.15 -17.18
C GLN A 312 -2.59 8.07 -16.27
N THR A 313 -3.57 8.98 -16.43
CA THR A 313 -4.76 9.03 -15.57
C THR A 313 -5.68 7.83 -15.77
N PHE A 314 -5.48 7.04 -16.84
CA PHE A 314 -6.30 5.89 -17.16
C PHE A 314 -5.66 4.56 -16.78
N ILE A 315 -4.35 4.54 -16.52
CA ILE A 315 -3.60 3.29 -16.26
C ILE A 315 -4.16 2.57 -15.04
N GLU A 316 -4.38 3.27 -13.94
CA GLU A 316 -4.84 2.64 -12.70
C GLU A 316 -6.25 2.04 -12.86
N THR A 317 -7.13 2.70 -13.59
CA THR A 317 -8.46 2.17 -13.95
C THR A 317 -8.34 0.90 -14.79
N ILE A 318 -7.41 0.86 -15.74
CA ILE A 318 -7.14 -0.31 -16.59
C ILE A 318 -6.53 -1.45 -15.77
N ARG A 319 -5.54 -1.17 -14.94
CA ARG A 319 -4.88 -2.16 -14.07
C ARG A 319 -5.86 -2.76 -13.07
N PHE A 320 -6.67 -1.92 -12.42
CA PHE A 320 -7.72 -2.36 -11.52
C PHE A 320 -8.71 -3.31 -12.20
N ALA A 321 -9.20 -2.93 -13.38
CA ALA A 321 -10.12 -3.77 -14.13
C ALA A 321 -9.47 -5.09 -14.56
N ALA A 322 -8.24 -5.06 -15.06
CA ALA A 322 -7.51 -6.26 -15.47
C ALA A 322 -7.26 -7.22 -14.28
N ALA A 323 -6.76 -6.70 -13.16
CA ALA A 323 -6.52 -7.49 -11.94
C ALA A 323 -7.80 -8.18 -11.42
N ASN A 324 -8.95 -7.52 -11.60
CA ASN A 324 -10.26 -8.05 -11.19
C ASN A 324 -11.03 -8.74 -12.33
N ARG A 325 -10.40 -8.97 -13.48
CA ARG A 325 -10.96 -9.64 -14.68
C ARG A 325 -12.24 -8.98 -15.21
N LEU A 326 -12.29 -7.66 -15.23
CA LEU A 326 -13.38 -6.86 -15.77
C LEU A 326 -13.05 -6.33 -17.16
N LEU A 327 -14.07 -6.30 -18.03
CA LEU A 327 -13.98 -5.56 -19.28
C LEU A 327 -13.91 -4.07 -19.02
N VAL A 328 -13.18 -3.39 -19.89
CA VAL A 328 -13.00 -1.94 -19.87
C VAL A 328 -13.59 -1.34 -21.13
N ASN A 329 -14.41 -0.29 -20.99
CA ASN A 329 -14.83 0.53 -22.11
C ASN A 329 -13.76 1.57 -22.40
N LEU A 330 -13.13 1.44 -23.57
CA LEU A 330 -12.06 2.31 -24.04
C LEU A 330 -12.61 3.32 -25.05
N HIS A 331 -12.70 4.59 -24.65
CA HIS A 331 -12.98 5.70 -25.57
C HIS A 331 -11.67 6.10 -26.26
N TYR A 332 -11.58 5.88 -27.56
CA TYR A 332 -10.30 5.94 -28.27
C TYR A 332 -10.42 6.66 -29.61
N ARG A 333 -9.37 7.42 -29.94
CA ARG A 333 -9.19 8.10 -31.22
C ARG A 333 -8.18 7.31 -32.06
N ASP A 334 -8.61 6.82 -33.22
CA ASP A 334 -7.69 6.14 -34.12
C ASP A 334 -6.78 7.11 -34.90
N GLN A 335 -5.89 6.55 -35.72
CA GLN A 335 -4.93 7.33 -36.53
C GLN A 335 -5.62 8.23 -37.58
N GLN A 336 -6.86 7.91 -37.96
CA GLN A 336 -7.66 8.71 -38.89
C GLN A 336 -8.46 9.80 -38.15
N GLY A 337 -8.30 9.90 -36.83
CA GLY A 337 -9.00 10.86 -35.97
C GLY A 337 -10.41 10.44 -35.58
N LYS A 338 -10.88 9.26 -36.01
CA LYS A 338 -12.23 8.78 -35.71
C LYS A 338 -12.31 8.32 -34.26
N ARG A 339 -13.34 8.80 -33.57
CA ARG A 339 -13.63 8.46 -32.17
C ARG A 339 -14.56 7.25 -32.11
N SER A 340 -14.24 6.30 -31.24
CA SER A 340 -15.11 5.15 -30.97
C SER A 340 -14.87 4.58 -29.58
N THR A 341 -15.92 4.01 -29.01
CA THR A 341 -15.89 3.27 -27.75
C THR A 341 -15.88 1.78 -28.04
N ARG A 342 -15.06 1.02 -27.31
CA ARG A 342 -14.98 -0.44 -27.47
C ARG A 342 -14.74 -1.11 -26.12
N ALA A 343 -15.42 -2.21 -25.86
CA ALA A 343 -15.17 -3.04 -24.68
C ALA A 343 -13.95 -3.95 -24.93
N ILE A 344 -13.02 -3.98 -23.99
CA ILE A 344 -11.76 -4.73 -24.10
C ILE A 344 -11.42 -5.53 -22.84
N GLU A 345 -10.75 -6.66 -23.05
CA GLU A 345 -9.98 -7.39 -22.06
C GLU A 345 -8.55 -6.81 -22.07
N ALA A 346 -8.06 -6.24 -20.97
CA ALA A 346 -6.73 -5.63 -20.90
C ALA A 346 -5.69 -6.61 -20.34
N TYR A 347 -4.51 -6.69 -20.97
CA TYR A 347 -3.51 -7.72 -20.64
C TYR A 347 -2.11 -7.21 -20.32
N SER A 348 -1.55 -6.25 -21.05
CA SER A 348 -0.21 -5.71 -20.74
C SER A 348 -0.02 -4.29 -21.27
N LEU A 349 0.88 -3.54 -20.65
CA LEU A 349 1.43 -2.29 -21.20
C LEU A 349 2.82 -2.59 -21.75
N ARG A 350 3.16 -2.08 -22.93
CA ARG A 350 4.44 -2.35 -23.61
C ARG A 350 4.96 -1.12 -24.31
N ARG A 351 6.29 -0.96 -24.39
CA ARG A 351 6.90 0.10 -25.20
C ARG A 351 7.14 -0.38 -26.62
N SER A 352 6.75 0.40 -27.61
CA SER A 352 7.10 0.15 -29.01
C SER A 352 8.56 0.54 -29.28
N ARG A 353 9.11 0.10 -30.41
CA ARG A 353 10.43 0.56 -30.88
C ARG A 353 10.52 2.08 -31.08
N ALA A 354 9.39 2.76 -31.31
CA ALA A 354 9.31 4.21 -31.45
C ALA A 354 9.17 4.94 -30.09
N GLY A 355 9.14 4.20 -28.97
CA GLY A 355 8.97 4.77 -27.63
C GLY A 355 7.52 4.97 -27.19
N ASP A 356 6.55 4.65 -28.06
CA ASP A 356 5.13 4.73 -27.72
C ASP A 356 4.74 3.70 -26.67
N VAL A 357 3.84 4.07 -25.77
CA VAL A 357 3.23 3.15 -24.81
C VAL A 357 1.97 2.54 -25.42
N LEU A 358 1.94 1.22 -25.50
CA LEU A 358 0.88 0.44 -26.09
C LEU A 358 0.16 -0.38 -25.01
N LEU A 359 -1.16 -0.28 -24.95
CA LEU A 359 -2.03 -1.20 -24.25
C LEU A 359 -2.33 -2.39 -25.15
N MET A 360 -1.87 -3.58 -24.74
CA MET A 360 -2.22 -4.85 -25.35
C MET A 360 -3.54 -5.34 -24.77
N ALA A 361 -4.51 -5.59 -25.65
CA ALA A 361 -5.85 -5.95 -25.24
C ALA A 361 -6.56 -6.83 -26.28
N VAL A 362 -7.62 -7.52 -25.88
CA VAL A 362 -8.53 -8.26 -26.77
C VAL A 362 -9.85 -7.53 -26.85
N ARG A 363 -10.43 -7.39 -28.04
CA ARG A 363 -11.78 -6.85 -28.19
C ARG A 363 -12.82 -7.84 -27.69
N ALA A 364 -13.72 -7.40 -26.82
CA ALA A 364 -14.76 -8.26 -26.25
C ALA A 364 -15.76 -8.79 -27.30
N ASP A 365 -16.05 -8.01 -28.34
CA ASP A 365 -17.04 -8.37 -29.38
C ASP A 365 -16.53 -9.38 -30.42
N SER A 366 -15.24 -9.34 -30.72
CA SER A 366 -14.64 -10.09 -31.84
C SER A 366 -13.58 -11.08 -31.38
N GLY A 367 -13.15 -11.04 -30.12
CA GLY A 367 -12.07 -11.87 -29.59
C GLY A 367 -10.71 -11.60 -30.21
N GLN A 368 -10.57 -10.53 -31.00
CA GLN A 368 -9.33 -10.23 -31.71
C GLN A 368 -8.33 -9.48 -30.82
N PRO A 369 -7.06 -9.93 -30.75
CA PRO A 369 -5.97 -9.17 -30.14
C PRO A 369 -5.74 -7.85 -30.88
N ARG A 370 -5.51 -6.78 -30.11
CA ARG A 370 -5.25 -5.41 -30.58
C ARG A 370 -4.23 -4.71 -29.68
N SER A 371 -3.63 -3.66 -30.22
CA SER A 371 -2.77 -2.72 -29.49
C SER A 371 -3.35 -1.31 -29.60
N TYR A 372 -3.38 -0.57 -28.49
CA TYR A 372 -3.88 0.81 -28.43
C TYR A 372 -2.80 1.75 -27.91
N ARG A 373 -2.55 2.87 -28.58
CA ARG A 373 -1.59 3.87 -28.06
C ARG A 373 -2.21 4.60 -26.87
N LEU A 374 -1.48 4.65 -25.76
CA LEU A 374 -2.00 5.21 -24.51
C LEU A 374 -2.31 6.72 -24.63
N ASP A 375 -1.53 7.46 -25.42
CA ASP A 375 -1.74 8.89 -25.74
C ASP A 375 -3.00 9.18 -26.58
N SER A 376 -3.60 8.14 -27.16
CA SER A 376 -4.76 8.22 -28.04
C SER A 376 -6.06 7.81 -27.33
N ILE A 377 -5.95 7.41 -26.06
CA ILE A 377 -7.08 7.16 -25.18
C ILE A 377 -7.67 8.50 -24.74
N LEU A 378 -8.96 8.66 -24.99
CA LEU A 378 -9.73 9.85 -24.61
C LEU A 378 -10.46 9.67 -23.27
N GLY A 379 -10.69 8.42 -22.86
CA GLY A 379 -11.42 8.10 -21.65
C GLY A 379 -11.49 6.60 -21.41
N VAL A 380 -11.66 6.22 -20.15
CA VAL A 380 -11.82 4.83 -19.72
C VAL A 380 -12.97 4.75 -18.74
N SER A 381 -13.88 3.79 -18.95
CA SER A 381 -14.91 3.45 -17.97
C SER A 381 -14.90 1.95 -17.69
N GLN A 382 -15.10 1.59 -16.42
CA GLN A 382 -15.15 0.19 -15.99
C GLN A 382 -16.54 -0.39 -16.27
N THR A 383 -16.61 -1.70 -16.50
CA THR A 383 -17.88 -2.42 -16.68
C THR A 383 -18.09 -3.41 -15.54
N GLN A 384 -19.32 -3.87 -15.34
CA GLN A 384 -19.64 -5.00 -14.47
C GLN A 384 -19.52 -6.35 -15.18
N THR A 385 -19.04 -6.36 -16.42
CA THR A 385 -18.92 -7.59 -17.22
C THR A 385 -17.54 -8.19 -17.00
N THR A 386 -17.51 -9.44 -16.55
CA THR A 386 -16.27 -10.17 -16.30
C THR A 386 -15.82 -10.92 -17.55
N PHE A 387 -14.54 -11.29 -17.60
CA PHE A 387 -14.01 -12.17 -18.64
C PHE A 387 -13.13 -13.27 -18.05
N SER A 388 -12.98 -14.36 -18.81
CA SER A 388 -11.98 -15.39 -18.52
C SER A 388 -10.71 -15.08 -19.30
N PRO A 389 -9.55 -14.91 -18.66
CA PRO A 389 -8.31 -14.53 -19.34
C PRO A 389 -7.91 -15.55 -20.42
N ARG A 390 -7.62 -15.05 -21.62
CA ARG A 390 -7.09 -15.81 -22.75
C ARG A 390 -5.56 -15.84 -22.77
N TYR A 391 -4.95 -14.83 -22.14
CA TYR A 391 -3.51 -14.63 -22.01
C TYR A 391 -3.16 -14.27 -20.55
N PRO A 392 -1.90 -14.38 -20.14
CA PRO A 392 -1.45 -13.85 -18.86
C PRO A 392 -1.75 -12.35 -18.74
N ILE A 393 -2.25 -11.94 -17.57
CA ILE A 393 -2.45 -10.52 -17.25
C ILE A 393 -1.16 -10.02 -16.61
N GLU A 394 -0.41 -9.21 -17.34
CA GLU A 394 0.87 -8.60 -16.95
C GLU A 394 0.70 -7.11 -16.64
N LEU A 395 -0.48 -6.72 -16.15
CA LEU A 395 -0.81 -5.35 -15.76
C LEU A 395 -0.71 -5.11 -14.25
N THR A 396 -0.52 -6.17 -13.47
CA THR A 396 -0.21 -6.06 -12.04
C THR A 396 1.18 -5.47 -11.88
N PRO A 397 1.32 -4.31 -11.21
CA PRO A 397 2.63 -3.78 -10.83
C PRO A 397 3.37 -4.83 -10.01
N THR A 398 4.63 -5.11 -10.35
CA THR A 398 5.55 -5.76 -9.42
C THR A 398 6.05 -4.73 -8.41
N GLY A 399 6.49 -5.18 -7.22
CA GLY A 399 7.12 -4.36 -6.19
C GLY A 399 8.28 -3.48 -6.70
N PRO A 400 8.84 -2.62 -5.84
CA PRO A 400 9.34 -1.30 -6.21
C PRO A 400 10.40 -1.35 -7.31
N GLN A 401 10.21 -0.54 -8.36
CA GLN A 401 11.25 -0.24 -9.34
C GLN A 401 11.27 1.25 -9.70
N SER A 402 12.47 1.80 -9.48
CA SER A 402 13.02 3.14 -9.70
C SER A 402 12.32 4.08 -10.68
N ILE A 403 12.20 5.34 -10.25
CA ILE A 403 11.95 6.52 -11.09
C ILE A 403 13.19 6.72 -12.02
N PRO A 404 13.02 7.01 -13.32
CA PRO A 404 14.16 7.34 -14.18
C PRO A 404 14.87 8.59 -13.67
N LEU A 405 16.16 8.45 -13.35
CA LEU A 405 17.05 9.57 -13.09
C LEU A 405 17.13 10.45 -14.35
N THR A 406 16.92 11.75 -14.17
CA THR A 406 17.29 12.73 -15.18
C THR A 406 18.79 12.64 -15.45
N SER A 407 19.13 12.46 -16.71
CA SER A 407 20.48 12.13 -17.20
C SER A 407 21.54 13.14 -16.74
N ARG A 408 22.57 12.64 -16.04
CA ARG A 408 23.92 13.23 -15.96
C ARG A 408 24.96 12.13 -16.19
N PRO A 409 26.13 12.46 -16.77
CA PRO A 409 26.97 11.47 -17.46
C PRO A 409 27.70 10.51 -16.51
N VAL A 410 28.01 9.37 -17.11
CA VAL A 410 28.40 8.06 -16.57
C VAL A 410 29.68 8.09 -15.73
N GLY A 411 29.62 7.45 -14.56
CA GLY A 411 30.76 6.92 -13.82
C GLY A 411 30.47 5.48 -13.40
N VAL A 412 31.34 4.56 -13.81
CA VAL A 412 31.24 3.10 -13.60
C VAL A 412 31.34 2.75 -12.11
N VAL A 413 30.42 1.93 -11.58
CA VAL A 413 30.57 1.30 -10.26
C VAL A 413 30.07 -0.15 -10.30
N LEU A 414 30.93 -1.07 -9.82
CA LEU A 414 30.73 -2.51 -9.66
C LEU A 414 29.83 -2.85 -8.45
N PRO A 415 29.22 -4.05 -8.37
CA PRO A 415 28.23 -4.39 -7.35
C PRO A 415 28.91 -4.58 -5.99
N ARG A 416 28.37 -3.92 -4.95
CA ARG A 416 28.89 -3.99 -3.58
C ARG A 416 27.87 -4.69 -2.67
N ALA A 417 28.36 -5.70 -1.95
CA ALA A 417 27.60 -6.44 -0.95
C ALA A 417 26.95 -5.51 0.08
N SER A 418 25.70 -5.81 0.43
CA SER A 418 24.90 -5.14 1.45
C SER A 418 25.55 -5.31 2.83
N THR A 419 26.36 -4.35 3.22
CA THR A 419 26.68 -4.10 4.62
C THR A 419 25.71 -3.04 5.13
N ARG A 420 24.76 -3.44 6.00
CA ARG A 420 23.98 -2.54 6.86
C ARG A 420 24.90 -1.46 7.41
N ARG A 421 24.79 -0.24 6.89
CA ARG A 421 25.34 0.92 7.57
C ARG A 421 24.45 1.13 8.77
N ARG A 422 25.00 0.85 9.96
CA ARG A 422 24.46 1.40 11.21
C ARG A 422 24.09 2.84 10.94
N SER A 423 22.82 3.17 11.15
CA SER A 423 22.38 4.54 11.36
C SER A 423 23.41 5.21 12.27
N ARG A 424 23.83 6.42 11.87
CA ARG A 424 24.77 7.20 12.65
C ARG A 424 24.32 7.20 14.10
N ALA A 425 25.26 6.84 14.97
CA ALA A 425 25.11 6.84 16.42
C ALA A 425 24.18 7.97 16.89
N SER A 426 23.24 7.60 17.75
CA SER A 426 22.53 8.51 18.64
C SER A 426 23.48 9.63 19.11
N SER A 427 23.08 10.87 18.86
CA SER A 427 23.88 12.04 19.25
C SER A 427 23.89 12.18 20.78
N SER A 428 24.81 11.49 21.44
CA SER A 428 25.17 11.69 22.85
C SER A 428 26.00 12.98 23.02
N GLY A 429 25.51 14.09 22.47
CA GLY A 429 26.15 15.40 22.48
C GLY A 429 25.35 16.43 23.28
N PRO A 430 26.03 17.45 23.86
CA PRO A 430 25.38 18.52 24.61
C PRO A 430 24.29 19.21 23.78
N THR A 431 23.15 19.48 24.40
CA THR A 431 22.05 20.22 23.78
C THR A 431 22.08 21.67 24.26
N TYR A 432 22.38 22.61 23.37
CA TYR A 432 22.47 24.03 23.66
C TYR A 432 21.10 24.70 23.57
N VAL A 433 20.74 25.46 24.60
CA VAL A 433 19.47 26.20 24.66
C VAL A 433 19.73 27.67 24.35
N PHE A 434 19.09 28.18 23.29
CA PHE A 434 19.15 29.57 22.87
C PHE A 434 17.80 30.26 23.10
N ARG A 435 17.82 31.51 23.58
CA ARG A 435 16.64 32.35 23.76
C ARG A 435 16.58 33.41 22.67
N CYS A 436 15.51 33.45 21.88
CA CYS A 436 15.29 34.50 20.90
C CYS A 436 15.35 35.89 21.57
N THR A 437 16.17 36.79 21.01
CA THR A 437 16.37 38.14 21.53
C THR A 437 15.13 39.03 21.40
N ILE A 438 14.19 38.66 20.53
CA ILE A 438 12.97 39.44 20.25
C ILE A 438 11.77 38.90 21.04
N CYS A 439 11.45 37.61 20.93
CA CYS A 439 10.24 37.06 21.56
C CYS A 439 10.49 36.23 22.82
N GLY A 440 11.75 36.03 23.22
CA GLY A 440 12.09 35.26 24.42
C GLY A 440 11.80 33.76 24.34
N LYS A 441 11.41 33.23 23.17
CA LYS A 441 11.18 31.79 22.96
C LYS A 441 12.51 31.02 23.04
N LEU A 442 12.48 29.85 23.66
CA LEU A 442 13.64 28.97 23.80
C LEU A 442 13.70 27.97 22.63
N PHE A 443 14.91 27.70 22.17
CA PHE A 443 15.23 26.78 21.09
C PHE A 443 16.34 25.86 21.54
N GLU A 444 16.15 24.56 21.38
CA GLU A 444 17.15 23.54 21.72
C GLU A 444 17.87 23.12 20.44
N ARG A 445 19.21 23.08 20.48
CA ARG A 445 20.05 22.79 19.33
C ARG A 445 21.19 21.86 19.69
N LYS A 446 21.58 21.00 18.75
CA LYS A 446 22.73 20.09 18.90
C LYS A 446 24.08 20.73 18.55
N SER A 447 24.06 21.91 17.93
CA SER A 447 25.25 22.74 17.67
C SER A 447 25.15 24.06 18.43
N HIS A 448 26.30 24.64 18.78
CA HIS A 448 26.38 25.96 19.42
C HIS A 448 26.20 27.10 18.39
N ASP A 449 25.17 26.99 17.54
CA ASP A 449 24.80 27.99 16.54
C ASP A 449 23.56 28.76 16.99
N SER A 450 23.77 30.07 17.22
CA SER A 450 22.75 31.03 17.68
C SER A 450 21.75 31.48 16.63
N THR A 451 21.88 31.09 15.36
CA THR A 451 20.89 31.44 14.31
C THR A 451 19.52 30.85 14.64
N LEU A 452 18.43 31.54 14.33
CA LEU A 452 17.06 31.05 14.56
C LEU A 452 16.30 30.99 13.24
N ARG A 453 15.59 29.88 13.01
CA ARG A 453 14.66 29.77 11.88
C ARG A 453 13.44 30.69 12.11
N PRO A 454 12.73 31.11 11.04
CA PRO A 454 11.48 31.85 11.18
C PRO A 454 10.52 31.11 12.12
N HIS A 455 10.00 31.81 13.14
CA HIS A 455 9.18 31.21 14.18
C HIS A 455 8.10 32.17 14.64
N LYS A 456 7.05 31.63 15.28
CA LYS A 456 6.00 32.45 15.90
C LYS A 456 6.32 32.76 17.37
N ASN A 457 5.97 33.96 17.82
CA ASN A 457 6.03 34.38 19.22
C ASN A 457 4.93 33.69 20.05
N ARG A 458 4.94 33.90 21.37
CA ARG A 458 3.94 33.30 22.28
C ARG A 458 2.49 33.72 22.01
N ALA A 459 2.28 34.84 21.32
CA ALA A 459 0.97 35.34 20.91
C ALA A 459 0.56 34.85 19.50
N GLY A 460 1.35 33.98 18.85
CA GLY A 460 1.01 33.36 17.57
C GLY A 460 1.38 34.18 16.32
N TYR A 461 1.98 35.37 16.49
CA TYR A 461 2.44 36.20 15.36
C TYR A 461 3.85 35.82 14.92
N GLN A 462 4.17 36.06 13.65
CA GLN A 462 5.50 35.81 13.10
C GLN A 462 6.54 36.69 13.82
N CYS A 463 7.57 36.07 14.39
CA CYS A 463 8.67 36.75 15.05
C CYS A 463 9.79 37.04 14.05
N TYR A 464 10.30 38.27 14.08
CA TYR A 464 11.40 38.72 13.23
C TYR A 464 12.80 38.44 13.82
N GLY A 465 12.87 37.76 14.97
CA GLY A 465 14.14 37.40 15.59
C GLY A 465 14.87 36.30 14.82
N THR A 466 16.05 36.62 14.30
CA THR A 466 16.89 35.70 13.51
C THR A 466 18.08 35.14 14.30
N TYR A 467 18.30 35.61 15.53
CA TYR A 467 19.38 35.16 16.42
C TYR A 467 18.88 35.00 17.86
N GLY A 468 19.48 34.07 18.59
CA GLY A 468 19.19 33.82 20.01
C GLY A 468 20.43 33.98 20.89
N THR A 469 20.22 34.44 22.12
CA THR A 469 21.26 34.46 23.15
C THR A 469 21.38 33.09 23.79
N TYR A 470 22.60 32.57 23.92
CA TYR A 470 22.85 31.31 24.62
C TYR A 470 22.41 31.42 26.09
N VAL A 471 21.73 30.37 26.59
CA VAL A 471 21.22 30.30 27.96
C VAL A 471 21.95 29.24 28.77
N ARG A 472 21.98 27.99 28.28
CA ARG A 472 22.57 26.85 28.99
C ARG A 472 22.77 25.66 28.05
N THR A 473 23.61 24.72 28.47
CA THR A 473 23.77 23.40 27.87
C THR A 473 23.06 22.36 28.72
N LYS A 474 22.34 21.45 28.08
CA LYS A 474 21.68 20.27 28.66
C LYS A 474 22.40 18.99 28.29
#